data_AF-A0A822CX63-F1
#
_entry.id   AF-A0A822CX63-F1
#
_cell.length_a   1.000
_cell.length_b   1.000
_cell.length_c   1.000
_cell.angle_alpha   90.00
_cell.angle_beta   90.00
_cell.angle_gamma   90.00
#
_symmetry.space_group_name_H-M   'P 1'
#
loop_
_entity.id
_entity.type
_entity.pdbx_description
1 polymer ?
#
loop_
_entity_poly.entity_id
_entity_poly.type
_entity_poly.pdbx_seq_one_letter_code
_entity_poly.pdbx_strand_id
1 'polypeptide(L)'
;MIVQAPVAWNVSAKHFYVTGQAINLPAIGIIIAITILLLIRIRQTAIVNLVLVVFKIIIILIFIFACCKHVDRNNYNPFFPPNKGSFDEYGVTGMLYACTYIFFAYVGFDSVSTVAQEAKLPSRSLPIAIIGTTIISLLLYIGICTVMVGLVPYYKLLHSDSPLSVAIQPTHYGLWLSILMDLGAIAGLTTVALMVMLSQTRVFYAMARDGLLPPTFAKIHPQKTTPWISILICGIFCAVFSGICPV
;
A
#
# COMPACT_ATOMS: atom_id res chain seq x y z
N MET A 1 11.15 16.39 -13.77
CA MET A 1 11.89 17.23 -12.79
C MET A 1 11.19 17.32 -11.42
N ILE A 2 9.88 17.03 -11.31
CA ILE A 2 9.08 17.21 -10.08
C ILE A 2 8.45 15.89 -9.58
N VAL A 3 8.59 14.80 -10.34
CA VAL A 3 7.79 13.58 -10.19
C VAL A 3 8.56 12.44 -9.51
N GLN A 4 9.89 12.52 -9.48
CA GLN A 4 10.74 11.47 -8.92
C GLN A 4 11.60 12.02 -7.79
N ALA A 5 11.86 11.16 -6.79
CA ALA A 5 12.69 11.50 -5.65
C ALA A 5 14.16 11.75 -6.07
N PRO A 6 14.88 12.62 -5.34
CA PRO A 6 16.28 12.94 -5.60
C PRO A 6 17.21 11.74 -5.42
N VAL A 7 16.83 10.77 -4.59
CA VAL A 7 17.57 9.54 -4.36
C VAL A 7 16.78 8.39 -4.96
N ALA A 8 17.41 7.60 -5.83
CA ALA A 8 16.82 6.39 -6.39
C ALA A 8 17.72 5.17 -6.12
N TRP A 9 17.11 4.03 -5.82
CA TRP A 9 17.83 2.77 -5.64
C TRP A 9 17.92 2.05 -6.98
N ASN A 10 19.14 1.80 -7.47
CA ASN A 10 19.32 0.98 -8.65
C ASN A 10 19.40 -0.50 -8.25
N VAL A 11 18.35 -1.25 -8.55
CA VAL A 11 18.25 -2.70 -8.25
C VAL A 11 19.39 -3.49 -8.93
N SER A 12 19.86 -3.06 -10.10
CA SER A 12 20.93 -3.74 -10.84
C SER A 12 22.35 -3.36 -10.38
N ALA A 13 22.54 -2.16 -9.81
CA ALA A 13 23.87 -1.68 -9.41
C ALA A 13 24.11 -1.69 -7.89
N LYS A 14 23.10 -1.98 -7.06
CA LYS A 14 23.17 -1.99 -5.57
C LYS A 14 23.76 -0.70 -4.96
N HIS A 15 23.60 0.44 -5.63
CA HIS A 15 24.02 1.75 -5.14
C HIS A 15 22.87 2.77 -5.26
N PHE A 16 22.86 3.73 -4.33
CA PHE A 16 22.03 4.92 -4.43
C PHE A 16 22.61 5.85 -5.50
N TYR A 17 21.79 6.27 -6.46
CA TYR A 17 22.16 7.31 -7.40
C TYR A 17 21.26 8.53 -7.22
N VAL A 18 21.86 9.71 -7.39
CA VAL A 18 21.15 10.98 -7.30
C VAL A 18 20.54 11.27 -8.67
N THR A 19 19.22 11.27 -8.75
CA THR A 19 18.45 11.36 -10.01
C THR A 19 18.49 12.75 -10.66
N GLY A 20 19.11 13.73 -10.00
CA GLY A 20 19.18 15.13 -10.45
C GLY A 20 17.83 15.88 -10.42
N GLN A 21 16.79 15.29 -9.82
CA GLN A 21 15.49 15.92 -9.59
C GLN A 21 15.37 16.31 -8.12
N ALA A 22 14.88 17.51 -7.81
CA ALA A 22 15.01 18.06 -6.46
C ALA A 22 14.10 17.37 -5.43
N ILE A 23 12.81 17.23 -5.72
CA ILE A 23 11.77 16.86 -4.74
C ILE A 23 10.58 16.20 -5.45
N ASN A 24 10.03 15.11 -4.88
CA ASN A 24 8.75 14.53 -5.31
C ASN A 24 7.55 15.35 -4.75
N LEU A 25 7.15 16.42 -5.45
CA LEU A 25 6.01 17.26 -5.01
C LEU A 25 4.67 16.51 -4.95
N PRO A 26 4.32 15.64 -5.92
CA PRO A 26 3.06 14.89 -5.85
C PRO A 26 2.92 14.10 -4.55
N ALA A 27 3.99 13.45 -4.10
CA ALA A 27 3.99 12.67 -2.87
C ALA A 27 3.85 13.57 -1.62
N ILE A 28 4.54 14.71 -1.59
CA ILE A 28 4.36 15.73 -0.53
C ILE A 28 2.91 16.23 -0.50
N GLY A 29 2.32 16.52 -1.66
CA GLY A 29 0.96 17.01 -1.79
C GLY A 29 -0.06 16.02 -1.21
N ILE A 30 0.11 14.72 -1.52
CA ILE A 30 -0.74 13.65 -0.97
C ILE A 30 -0.60 13.56 0.55
N ILE A 31 0.63 13.61 1.09
CA ILE A 31 0.85 13.55 2.55
C ILE A 31 0.26 14.76 3.25
N ILE A 32 0.42 15.97 2.70
CA ILE A 32 -0.21 17.17 3.25
C ILE A 32 -1.73 17.04 3.21
N ALA A 33 -2.31 16.56 2.11
CA ALA A 33 -3.75 16.35 2.01
C ALA A 33 -4.26 15.34 3.04
N ILE A 34 -3.55 14.21 3.23
CA ILE A 34 -3.86 13.22 4.26
C ILE A 34 -3.73 13.83 5.66
N THR A 35 -2.68 14.60 5.92
CA THR A 35 -2.45 15.29 7.20
C THR A 35 -3.61 16.24 7.52
N ILE A 36 -4.04 17.05 6.55
CA ILE A 36 -5.20 17.94 6.69
C ILE A 36 -6.46 17.12 6.96
N LEU A 37 -6.69 16.03 6.22
CA LEU A 37 -7.85 15.16 6.39
C LEU A 37 -7.91 14.55 7.80
N LEU A 38 -6.76 14.14 8.36
CA LEU A 38 -6.63 13.62 9.72
C LEU A 38 -6.90 14.71 10.79
N LEU A 39 -6.63 15.98 10.49
CA LEU A 39 -6.89 17.11 11.37
C LEU A 39 -8.37 17.55 11.40
N ILE A 40 -9.21 17.16 10.43
CA ILE A 40 -10.60 17.62 10.36
C ILE A 40 -11.46 16.96 11.45
N ARG A 41 -11.77 15.66 11.35
CA ARG A 41 -12.51 14.87 12.35
C ARG A 41 -12.39 13.37 12.06
N ILE A 42 -12.08 12.56 13.08
CA ILE A 42 -11.94 11.09 13.00
C ILE A 42 -13.16 10.40 12.35
N ARG A 43 -14.38 10.84 12.68
CA ARG A 43 -15.62 10.25 12.11
C ARG A 43 -15.73 10.43 10.60
N GLN A 44 -15.30 11.58 10.08
CA GLN A 44 -15.30 11.83 8.64
C GLN A 44 -14.21 11.02 7.95
N THR A 45 -13.02 10.95 8.57
CA THR A 45 -11.91 10.13 8.07
C THR A 45 -12.28 8.65 7.95
N ALA A 46 -13.02 8.10 8.92
CA ALA A 46 -13.48 6.71 8.87
C ALA A 46 -14.43 6.43 7.70
N ILE A 47 -15.33 7.35 7.37
CA ILE A 47 -16.25 7.22 6.22
C ILE A 47 -15.47 7.28 4.91
N VAL A 48 -14.54 8.23 4.77
CA VAL A 48 -13.69 8.34 3.57
C VAL A 48 -12.88 7.05 3.39
N ASN A 49 -12.28 6.53 4.46
CA ASN A 49 -11.53 5.27 4.42
C ASN A 49 -12.41 4.09 3.97
N LEU A 50 -13.63 3.97 4.50
CA LEU A 50 -14.57 2.93 4.09
C LEU A 50 -14.90 3.01 2.60
N VAL A 51 -15.22 4.20 2.10
CA VAL A 51 -15.55 4.43 0.68
C VAL A 51 -14.37 4.02 -0.22
N LEU A 52 -13.14 4.44 0.13
CA LEU A 52 -11.94 4.10 -0.63
C LEU A 52 -11.64 2.59 -0.61
N VAL A 53 -11.86 1.91 0.52
CA VAL A 53 -11.69 0.45 0.65
C VAL A 53 -12.71 -0.30 -0.20
N VAL A 54 -13.98 0.11 -0.18
CA VAL A 54 -15.01 -0.51 -1.02
C VAL A 54 -14.70 -0.27 -2.50
N PHE A 55 -14.30 0.94 -2.87
CA PHE A 55 -13.93 1.29 -4.23
C PHE A 55 -12.78 0.43 -4.77
N LYS A 56 -11.67 0.28 -4.03
CA LYS A 56 -10.54 -0.56 -4.48
C LYS A 56 -10.90 -2.04 -4.57
N ILE A 57 -11.77 -2.56 -3.68
CA ILE A 57 -12.24 -3.95 -3.77
C ILE A 57 -13.09 -4.15 -5.03
N ILE A 58 -13.99 -3.22 -5.35
CA ILE A 58 -14.80 -3.29 -6.56
C ILE A 58 -13.91 -3.33 -7.81
N ILE A 59 -12.89 -2.48 -7.88
CA ILE A 59 -11.94 -2.45 -9.00
C ILE A 59 -11.21 -3.78 -9.17
N ILE A 60 -10.72 -4.34 -8.06
CA ILE A 60 -10.06 -5.66 -8.05
C ILE A 60 -11.00 -6.74 -8.56
N LEU A 61 -12.24 -6.77 -8.09
CA LEU A 61 -13.23 -7.76 -8.53
C LEU A 61 -13.55 -7.60 -10.02
N ILE A 62 -13.73 -6.38 -10.50
CA ILE A 62 -13.95 -6.09 -11.93
C ILE A 62 -12.81 -6.68 -12.78
N PHE A 63 -11.56 -6.47 -12.37
CA PHE A 63 -10.41 -7.04 -13.07
C PHE A 63 -10.40 -8.56 -13.04
N ILE A 64 -10.59 -9.18 -11.87
CA ILE A 64 -10.61 -10.64 -11.76
C ILE A 64 -11.68 -11.22 -12.70
N PHE A 65 -12.91 -10.69 -12.67
CA PHE A 65 -14.01 -11.21 -13.49
C PHE A 65 -13.88 -10.89 -14.99
N ALA A 66 -13.41 -9.69 -15.36
CA ALA A 66 -13.23 -9.31 -16.75
C ALA A 66 -12.09 -10.09 -17.43
N CYS A 67 -10.98 -10.26 -16.72
CA CYS A 67 -9.78 -10.88 -17.26
C CYS A 67 -9.75 -12.40 -17.12
N CYS A 68 -10.52 -13.02 -16.21
CA CYS A 68 -10.56 -14.48 -16.05
C CYS A 68 -10.89 -15.23 -17.35
N LYS A 69 -11.71 -14.65 -18.23
CA LYS A 69 -12.03 -15.25 -19.55
C LYS A 69 -10.89 -15.21 -20.57
N HIS A 70 -9.88 -14.35 -20.36
CA HIS A 70 -8.75 -14.14 -21.27
C HIS A 70 -7.47 -14.80 -20.75
N VAL A 71 -7.58 -15.67 -19.74
CA VAL A 71 -6.45 -16.38 -19.15
C VAL A 71 -6.00 -17.50 -20.09
N ASP A 72 -4.79 -17.37 -20.63
CA ASP A 72 -4.14 -18.41 -21.41
C ASP A 72 -3.34 -19.35 -20.50
N ARG A 73 -3.74 -20.63 -20.47
CA ARG A 73 -3.06 -21.65 -19.64
C ARG A 73 -1.60 -21.87 -20.01
N ASN A 74 -1.22 -21.52 -21.23
CA ASN A 74 0.15 -21.63 -21.72
C ASN A 74 1.10 -20.69 -20.97
N ASN A 75 0.62 -19.56 -20.44
CA ASN A 75 1.43 -18.62 -19.68
C ASN A 75 1.85 -19.18 -18.31
N TYR A 76 1.17 -20.22 -17.81
CA TYR A 76 1.57 -20.92 -16.59
C TYR A 76 2.68 -21.94 -16.82
N ASN A 77 3.12 -22.18 -18.05
CA ASN A 77 4.21 -23.13 -18.34
C ASN A 77 5.50 -22.37 -18.71
N PRO A 78 6.60 -22.49 -17.94
CA PRO A 78 6.76 -23.25 -16.70
C PRO A 78 6.24 -22.51 -15.45
N PHE A 79 5.50 -23.22 -14.57
CA PHE A 79 4.94 -22.63 -13.34
C PHE A 79 6.04 -22.30 -12.34
N PHE A 80 7.03 -23.20 -12.27
CA PHE A 80 8.30 -22.95 -11.62
C PHE A 80 9.36 -22.78 -12.71
N PRO A 81 9.70 -21.53 -13.09
CA PRO A 81 10.83 -21.30 -13.99
C PRO A 81 12.12 -21.90 -13.41
N PRO A 82 12.97 -22.51 -14.26
CA PRO A 82 14.22 -23.13 -13.82
C PRO A 82 15.14 -22.09 -13.18
N ASN A 83 15.84 -22.50 -12.13
CA ASN A 83 16.79 -21.63 -11.43
C ASN A 83 17.92 -21.21 -12.40
N LYS A 84 18.17 -19.90 -12.51
CA LYS A 84 19.21 -19.34 -13.38
C LYS A 84 20.62 -19.32 -12.74
N GLY A 85 20.82 -20.04 -11.64
CA GLY A 85 22.09 -20.17 -10.94
C GLY A 85 22.34 -19.08 -9.89
N SER A 86 21.38 -18.18 -9.65
CA SER A 86 21.42 -17.17 -8.59
C SER A 86 20.41 -17.50 -7.51
N PHE A 87 20.75 -17.23 -6.24
CA PHE A 87 19.85 -17.48 -5.11
C PHE A 87 18.55 -16.66 -5.19
N ASP A 88 18.63 -15.49 -5.82
CA ASP A 88 17.55 -14.50 -5.92
C ASP A 88 16.67 -14.70 -7.17
N GLU A 89 17.03 -15.58 -8.12
CA GLU A 89 16.33 -15.75 -9.40
C GLU A 89 15.77 -17.16 -9.63
N TYR A 90 14.43 -17.25 -9.60
CA TYR A 90 13.65 -18.43 -9.98
C TYR A 90 13.95 -19.70 -9.15
N GLY A 91 13.28 -20.82 -9.46
CA GLY A 91 13.29 -22.03 -8.63
C GLY A 91 12.71 -21.83 -7.22
N VAL A 92 12.92 -22.81 -6.34
CA VAL A 92 12.41 -22.78 -4.95
C VAL A 92 13.08 -21.67 -4.13
N THR A 93 14.36 -21.40 -4.38
CA THR A 93 15.11 -20.33 -3.71
C THR A 93 14.56 -18.95 -4.08
N GLY A 94 14.29 -18.69 -5.36
CA GLY A 94 13.65 -17.46 -5.81
C GLY A 94 12.22 -17.30 -5.28
N MET A 95 11.47 -18.40 -5.11
CA MET A 95 10.15 -18.36 -4.46
C MET A 95 10.25 -17.91 -3.00
N LEU A 96 11.18 -18.47 -2.23
CA LEU A 96 11.40 -18.07 -0.83
C LEU A 96 11.84 -16.60 -0.72
N TYR A 97 12.69 -16.14 -1.63
CA TYR A 97 13.09 -14.75 -1.71
C TYR A 97 11.89 -13.84 -2.03
N ALA A 98 11.05 -14.22 -3.00
CA ALA A 98 9.83 -13.50 -3.35
C ALA A 98 8.81 -13.44 -2.19
N CYS A 99 8.72 -14.49 -1.36
CA CYS A 99 7.90 -14.47 -0.15
C CYS A 99 8.31 -13.34 0.81
N THR A 100 9.60 -13.02 0.91
CA THR A 100 10.09 -11.89 1.73
C THR A 100 9.57 -10.55 1.21
N TYR A 101 9.54 -10.33 -0.11
CA TYR A 101 8.97 -9.12 -0.71
C TYR A 101 7.45 -9.05 -0.53
N ILE A 102 6.75 -10.16 -0.77
CA ILE A 102 5.29 -10.21 -0.66
C ILE A 102 4.84 -10.05 0.79
N PHE A 103 5.66 -10.43 1.78
CA PHE A 103 5.35 -10.19 3.20
C PHE A 103 5.09 -8.70 3.48
N PHE A 104 5.78 -7.79 2.80
CA PHE A 104 5.55 -6.35 2.92
C PHE A 104 4.11 -5.95 2.51
N ALA A 105 3.50 -6.65 1.54
CA ALA A 105 2.13 -6.39 1.11
C ALA A 105 1.08 -6.75 2.18
N TYR A 106 1.43 -7.58 3.16
CA TYR A 106 0.57 -7.94 4.29
C TYR A 106 0.77 -7.05 5.51
N VAL A 107 1.72 -6.12 5.50
CA VAL A 107 1.89 -5.15 6.59
C VAL A 107 0.63 -4.27 6.69
N GLY A 108 0.09 -4.12 7.90
CA GLY A 108 -1.11 -3.32 8.17
C GLY A 108 -2.24 -4.07 8.85
N PHE A 109 -2.20 -5.40 8.98
CA PHE A 109 -3.19 -6.13 9.81
C PHE A 109 -3.14 -5.70 11.29
N ASP A 110 -1.96 -5.28 11.76
CA ASP A 110 -1.68 -4.77 13.10
C ASP A 110 -2.30 -3.39 13.35
N SER A 111 -2.53 -2.59 12.29
CA SER A 111 -3.21 -1.30 12.37
C SER A 111 -4.60 -1.40 13.01
N VAL A 112 -5.30 -2.53 12.83
CA VAL A 112 -6.62 -2.80 13.44
C VAL A 112 -6.53 -2.78 14.97
N SER A 113 -5.43 -3.24 15.54
CA SER A 113 -5.23 -3.26 16.99
C SER A 113 -5.05 -1.85 17.58
N THR A 114 -4.52 -0.90 16.81
CA THR A 114 -4.38 0.51 17.24
C THR A 114 -5.73 1.22 17.42
N VAL A 115 -6.79 0.65 16.84
CA VAL A 115 -8.17 1.16 16.93
C VAL A 115 -9.02 0.39 17.94
N ALA A 116 -8.40 -0.50 18.72
CA ALA A 116 -9.07 -1.26 19.76
C ALA A 116 -9.90 -0.41 20.74
N GLN A 117 -9.41 0.79 21.08
CA GLN A 117 -10.09 1.69 22.02
C GLN A 117 -11.39 2.31 21.47
N GLU A 118 -11.60 2.29 20.14
CA GLU A 118 -12.80 2.84 19.49
C GLU A 118 -13.79 1.74 19.08
N ALA A 119 -13.44 0.46 19.27
CA ALA A 119 -14.31 -0.66 18.97
C ALA A 119 -15.38 -0.84 20.06
N LYS A 120 -16.64 -1.05 19.66
CA LYS A 120 -17.74 -1.29 20.62
C LYS A 120 -17.54 -2.55 21.47
N LEU A 121 -16.92 -3.60 20.91
CA LEU A 121 -16.66 -4.88 21.60
C LEU A 121 -15.27 -5.44 21.22
N PRO A 122 -14.18 -4.93 21.79
CA PRO A 122 -12.83 -5.25 21.34
C PRO A 122 -12.48 -6.75 21.45
N SER A 123 -12.98 -7.44 22.48
CA SER A 123 -12.63 -8.84 22.77
C SER A 123 -13.05 -9.83 21.68
N ARG A 124 -14.12 -9.55 20.93
CA ARG A 124 -14.57 -10.40 19.81
C ARG A 124 -14.39 -9.74 18.45
N SER A 125 -14.57 -8.42 18.36
CA SER A 125 -14.49 -7.74 17.07
C SER A 125 -13.05 -7.66 16.53
N LEU A 126 -12.04 -7.52 17.38
CA LEU A 126 -10.65 -7.43 16.91
C LEU A 126 -10.14 -8.73 16.29
N PRO A 127 -10.27 -9.92 16.94
CA PRO A 127 -9.83 -11.17 16.33
C PRO A 127 -10.55 -11.47 15.01
N ILE A 128 -11.88 -11.26 14.97
CA ILE A 128 -12.68 -11.50 13.76
C ILE A 128 -12.24 -10.55 12.64
N ALA A 129 -11.98 -9.27 12.94
CA ALA A 129 -11.54 -8.32 11.94
C ALA A 129 -10.15 -8.66 11.39
N ILE A 130 -9.18 -9.02 12.25
CA ILE A 130 -7.81 -9.36 11.81
C ILE A 130 -7.83 -10.62 10.94
N ILE A 131 -8.45 -11.71 11.43
CA ILE A 131 -8.48 -12.98 10.70
C ILE A 131 -9.32 -12.84 9.42
N GLY A 132 -10.49 -12.20 9.50
CA GLY A 132 -11.38 -12.01 8.36
C GLY A 132 -10.74 -11.19 7.24
N THR A 133 -10.12 -10.05 7.57
CA THR A 133 -9.44 -9.21 6.57
C THR A 133 -8.22 -9.90 5.96
N THR A 134 -7.47 -10.67 6.75
CA THR A 134 -6.32 -11.44 6.26
C THR A 134 -6.74 -12.54 5.29
N ILE A 135 -7.79 -13.31 5.59
CA ILE A 135 -8.29 -14.36 4.69
C ILE A 135 -8.86 -13.76 3.40
N ILE A 136 -9.65 -12.69 3.51
CA ILE A 136 -10.24 -12.04 2.33
C ILE A 136 -9.14 -11.45 1.43
N SER A 137 -8.16 -10.77 2.01
CA SER A 137 -7.03 -10.22 1.24
C SER A 137 -6.20 -11.32 0.58
N LEU A 138 -5.91 -12.42 1.29
CA LEU A 138 -5.22 -13.59 0.75
C LEU A 138 -5.93 -14.15 -0.50
N LEU A 139 -7.24 -14.36 -0.43
CA LEU A 139 -8.03 -14.88 -1.55
C LEU A 139 -8.02 -13.92 -2.76
N LEU A 140 -8.19 -12.62 -2.52
CA LEU A 140 -8.10 -11.62 -3.58
C LEU A 140 -6.70 -11.59 -4.20
N TYR A 141 -5.65 -11.70 -3.39
CA TYR A 141 -4.26 -11.68 -3.86
C TYR A 141 -3.95 -12.88 -4.76
N ILE A 142 -4.35 -14.09 -4.35
CA ILE A 142 -4.23 -15.31 -5.17
C ILE A 142 -4.99 -15.13 -6.49
N GLY A 143 -6.20 -14.58 -6.44
CA GLY A 143 -7.02 -14.30 -7.63
C GLY A 143 -6.33 -13.35 -8.61
N ILE A 144 -5.82 -12.22 -8.13
CA ILE A 144 -5.09 -11.24 -8.94
C ILE A 144 -3.84 -11.87 -9.56
N CYS A 145 -3.01 -12.54 -8.77
CA CYS A 145 -1.76 -13.15 -9.25
C CYS A 145 -2.03 -14.21 -10.33
N THR A 146 -3.04 -15.05 -10.12
CA THR A 146 -3.44 -16.07 -11.08
C THR A 146 -3.86 -15.43 -12.40
N VAL A 147 -4.79 -14.47 -12.36
CA VAL A 147 -5.27 -13.77 -13.55
C VAL A 147 -4.15 -13.01 -14.26
N MET A 148 -3.30 -12.30 -13.51
CA MET A 148 -2.21 -11.50 -14.07
C MET A 148 -1.18 -12.35 -14.83
N VAL A 149 -0.70 -13.44 -14.23
CA VAL A 149 0.22 -14.38 -14.89
C VAL A 149 -0.47 -15.12 -16.04
N GLY A 150 -1.78 -15.34 -15.93
CA GLY A 150 -2.59 -15.92 -16.98
C GLY A 150 -2.73 -15.05 -18.23
N LEU A 151 -2.72 -13.73 -18.10
CA LEU A 151 -2.86 -12.79 -19.23
C LEU A 151 -1.54 -12.58 -19.99
N VAL A 152 -0.44 -12.40 -19.26
CA VAL A 152 0.85 -12.02 -19.84
C VAL A 152 1.95 -12.85 -19.17
N PRO A 153 2.88 -13.43 -19.96
CA PRO A 153 3.95 -14.21 -19.40
C PRO A 153 4.85 -13.37 -18.49
N TYR A 154 5.31 -14.00 -17.40
CA TYR A 154 5.95 -13.31 -16.26
C TYR A 154 7.08 -12.36 -16.67
N TYR A 155 7.87 -12.68 -17.71
CA TYR A 155 9.01 -11.88 -18.14
C TYR A 155 8.67 -10.44 -18.57
N LYS A 156 7.46 -10.19 -19.07
CA LYS A 156 7.02 -8.82 -19.43
C LYS A 156 6.56 -8.00 -18.23
N LEU A 157 6.31 -8.66 -17.10
CA LEU A 157 5.93 -8.01 -15.84
C LEU A 157 7.15 -7.62 -15.01
N LEU A 158 8.34 -8.14 -15.32
CA LEU A 158 9.58 -7.73 -14.65
C LEU A 158 9.90 -6.27 -14.96
N HIS A 159 10.23 -5.51 -13.91
CA HIS A 159 10.67 -4.10 -13.96
C HIS A 159 9.61 -3.07 -14.41
N SER A 160 8.32 -3.41 -14.37
CA SER A 160 7.26 -2.42 -14.57
C SER A 160 6.82 -1.78 -13.26
N ASP A 161 6.69 -0.45 -13.25
CA ASP A 161 6.14 0.31 -12.11
C ASP A 161 4.64 0.05 -11.89
N SER A 162 3.91 -0.38 -12.94
CA SER A 162 2.48 -0.69 -12.90
C SER A 162 2.17 -2.05 -13.59
N PRO A 163 2.52 -3.18 -12.95
CA PRO A 163 2.41 -4.50 -13.58
C PRO A 163 0.96 -4.91 -13.90
N LEU A 164 -0.01 -4.48 -13.09
CA LEU A 164 -1.43 -4.74 -13.36
C LEU A 164 -1.91 -4.07 -14.65
N SER A 165 -1.52 -2.82 -14.86
CA SER A 165 -1.89 -2.03 -16.04
C SER A 165 -1.23 -2.60 -17.30
N VAL A 166 0.05 -2.98 -17.21
CA VAL A 166 0.78 -3.65 -18.29
C VAL A 166 0.17 -5.01 -18.65
N ALA A 167 -0.33 -5.77 -17.66
CA ALA A 167 -1.01 -7.05 -17.92
C ALA A 167 -2.32 -6.89 -18.71
N ILE A 168 -2.97 -5.72 -18.61
CA ILE A 168 -4.27 -5.44 -19.22
C ILE A 168 -4.13 -4.86 -20.63
N GLN A 169 -3.07 -4.11 -20.91
CA GLN A 169 -2.80 -3.50 -22.22
C GLN A 169 -2.95 -4.43 -23.44
N PRO A 170 -2.51 -5.71 -23.42
CA PRO A 170 -2.68 -6.61 -24.56
C PRO A 170 -4.11 -7.14 -24.73
N THR A 171 -5.05 -6.86 -23.81
CA THR A 171 -6.45 -7.31 -23.90
C THR A 171 -7.34 -6.28 -24.62
N HIS A 172 -8.46 -6.72 -25.20
CA HIS A 172 -9.43 -5.84 -25.88
C HIS A 172 -10.04 -4.75 -24.97
N TYR A 173 -9.99 -4.91 -23.65
CA TYR A 173 -10.45 -3.93 -22.66
C TYR A 173 -9.36 -2.96 -22.20
N GLY A 174 -8.20 -2.99 -22.87
CA GLY A 174 -6.91 -2.47 -22.41
C GLY A 174 -6.93 -1.05 -21.83
N LEU A 175 -7.53 -0.10 -22.53
CA LEU A 175 -7.46 1.32 -22.15
C LEU A 175 -8.36 1.67 -20.96
N TRP A 176 -9.64 1.30 -21.01
CA TRP A 176 -10.57 1.68 -19.94
C TRP A 176 -10.28 0.94 -18.63
N LEU A 177 -9.98 -0.36 -18.71
CA LEU A 177 -9.70 -1.17 -17.52
C LEU A 177 -8.35 -0.81 -16.89
N SER A 178 -7.33 -0.43 -17.69
CA SER A 178 -6.05 0.11 -17.18
C SER A 178 -6.26 1.41 -16.41
N ILE A 179 -7.01 2.36 -16.96
CA ILE A 179 -7.30 3.64 -16.27
C ILE A 179 -8.03 3.39 -14.96
N LEU A 180 -9.03 2.50 -14.96
CA LEU A 180 -9.77 2.13 -13.76
C LEU A 180 -8.84 1.50 -12.70
N MET A 181 -7.88 0.68 -13.14
CA MET A 181 -6.87 0.08 -12.27
C MET A 181 -5.88 1.10 -11.70
N ASP A 182 -5.37 2.01 -12.51
CA ASP A 182 -4.46 3.07 -12.07
C ASP A 182 -5.15 3.98 -11.04
N LEU A 183 -6.43 4.33 -11.27
CA LEU A 183 -7.25 5.06 -10.30
C LEU A 183 -7.44 4.27 -9.00
N GLY A 184 -7.68 2.96 -9.10
CA GLY A 184 -7.77 2.06 -7.96
C GLY A 184 -6.48 1.97 -7.17
N ALA A 185 -5.33 1.94 -7.86
CA ALA A 185 -4.00 1.92 -7.25
C ALA A 185 -3.73 3.23 -6.50
N ILE A 186 -4.00 4.39 -7.10
CA ILE A 186 -3.84 5.70 -6.43
C ILE A 186 -4.72 5.78 -5.18
N ALA A 187 -6.00 5.39 -5.28
CA ALA A 187 -6.91 5.35 -4.15
C ALA A 187 -6.43 4.38 -3.07
N GLY A 188 -5.95 3.19 -3.47
CA GLY A 188 -5.43 2.16 -2.57
C GLY A 188 -4.20 2.63 -1.80
N LEU A 189 -3.20 3.18 -2.49
CA LEU A 189 -1.98 3.72 -1.88
C LEU A 189 -2.29 4.88 -0.92
N THR A 190 -3.19 5.78 -1.31
CA THR A 190 -3.64 6.90 -0.45
C THR A 190 -4.31 6.37 0.83
N THR A 191 -5.12 5.32 0.71
CA THR A 191 -5.80 4.69 1.86
C THR A 191 -4.79 4.07 2.83
N VAL A 192 -3.78 3.37 2.30
CA VAL A 192 -2.72 2.75 3.12
C VAL A 192 -1.92 3.84 3.84
N ALA A 193 -1.51 4.90 3.15
CA ALA A 193 -0.81 6.03 3.75
C ALA A 193 -1.63 6.67 4.88
N LEU A 194 -2.93 6.89 4.67
CA LEU A 194 -3.84 7.40 5.69
C LEU A 194 -3.90 6.50 6.93
N MET A 195 -4.03 5.18 6.73
CA MET A 195 -4.10 4.21 7.84
C MET A 195 -2.81 4.14 8.65
N VAL A 196 -1.65 4.11 7.99
CA VAL A 196 -0.35 4.06 8.67
C VAL A 196 -0.10 5.34 9.48
N MET A 197 -0.39 6.52 8.92
CA MET A 197 -0.28 7.79 9.66
C MET A 197 -1.23 7.82 10.87
N LEU A 198 -2.46 7.31 10.71
CA LEU A 198 -3.42 7.21 11.80
C LEU A 198 -2.92 6.28 12.91
N SER A 199 -2.40 5.09 12.59
CA SER A 199 -1.83 4.18 13.57
C SER A 199 -0.61 4.78 14.28
N GLN A 200 0.31 5.40 13.55
CA GLN A 200 1.51 6.01 14.12
C GLN A 200 1.20 7.11 15.13
N THR A 201 0.23 7.97 14.82
CA THR A 201 -0.16 9.08 15.73
C THR A 201 -0.72 8.56 17.06
N ARG A 202 -1.35 7.39 17.07
CA ARG A 202 -1.87 6.75 18.30
C ARG A 202 -0.77 6.11 19.14
N VAL A 203 0.21 5.48 18.49
CA VAL A 203 1.38 4.95 19.20
C VAL A 203 2.15 6.08 19.87
N PHE A 204 2.38 7.20 19.18
CA PHE A 204 3.01 8.39 19.79
C PHE A 204 2.20 8.97 20.94
N TYR A 205 0.87 9.02 20.81
CA TYR A 205 0.01 9.46 21.89
C TYR A 205 0.11 8.54 23.13
N ALA A 206 0.09 7.22 22.93
CA ALA A 206 0.23 6.25 24.03
C ALA A 206 1.61 6.37 24.71
N MET A 207 2.70 6.43 23.94
CA MET A 207 4.06 6.60 24.48
C MET A 207 4.25 7.92 25.23
N ALA A 208 3.63 9.01 24.76
CA ALA A 208 3.65 10.29 25.44
C ALA A 208 2.85 10.29 26.74
N ARG A 209 1.75 9.53 26.80
CA ARG A 209 0.97 9.32 28.03
C ARG A 209 1.76 8.49 29.05
N ASP A 210 2.55 7.53 28.58
CA ASP A 210 3.38 6.66 29.41
C ASP A 210 4.71 7.34 29.83
N GLY A 211 4.94 8.59 29.43
CA GLY A 211 6.10 9.40 29.83
C GLY A 211 7.39 9.12 29.05
N LEU A 212 7.34 8.27 28.03
CA LEU A 212 8.48 7.92 27.17
C LEU A 212 8.79 8.99 26.11
N LEU A 213 7.81 9.83 25.78
CA LEU A 213 7.94 10.94 24.83
C LEU A 213 7.58 12.28 25.49
N PRO A 214 8.08 13.41 24.96
CA PRO A 214 7.73 14.73 25.48
C PRO A 214 6.21 14.94 25.57
N PRO A 215 5.71 15.62 26.61
CA PRO A 215 4.27 15.79 26.85
C PRO A 215 3.56 16.61 25.76
N THR A 216 4.31 17.26 24.86
CA THR A 216 3.78 17.94 23.68
C THR A 216 3.06 17.00 22.72
N PHE A 217 3.47 15.73 22.63
CA PHE A 217 2.82 14.70 21.81
C PHE A 217 1.48 14.21 22.39
N ALA A 218 1.21 14.44 23.67
CA ALA A 218 -0.04 14.09 24.34
C ALA A 218 -1.10 15.22 24.31
N LYS A 219 -0.78 16.41 23.78
CA LYS A 219 -1.72 17.53 23.71
C LYS A 219 -2.84 17.27 22.70
N ILE A 220 -4.04 17.03 23.22
CA ILE A 220 -5.26 16.80 22.43
C ILE A 220 -5.95 18.14 22.11
N HIS A 221 -6.51 18.26 20.90
CA HIS A 221 -7.33 19.42 20.55
C HIS A 221 -8.68 19.40 21.29
N PRO A 222 -9.07 20.46 22.04
CA PRO A 222 -10.22 20.44 22.95
C PRO A 222 -11.58 20.22 22.26
N GLN A 223 -11.72 20.59 20.98
CA GLN A 223 -12.98 20.41 20.22
C GLN A 223 -13.01 19.19 19.28
N LYS A 224 -11.85 18.59 18.97
CA LYS A 224 -11.73 17.57 17.91
C LYS A 224 -11.24 16.22 18.42
N THR A 225 -10.84 16.14 19.70
CA THR A 225 -10.31 14.94 20.36
C THR A 225 -9.18 14.25 19.59
N THR A 226 -8.48 14.98 18.71
CA THR A 226 -7.36 14.50 17.90
C THR A 226 -6.03 15.02 18.47
N PRO A 227 -4.96 14.19 18.49
CA PRO A 227 -3.62 14.61 18.89
C PRO A 227 -2.95 15.38 17.74
N TRP A 228 -3.33 16.65 17.58
CA TRP A 228 -2.96 17.47 16.41
C TRP A 228 -1.44 17.72 16.29
N ILE A 229 -0.71 17.82 17.41
CA ILE A 229 0.76 18.01 17.40
C ILE A 229 1.46 16.76 16.87
N SER A 230 1.04 15.57 17.30
CA SER A 230 1.59 14.30 16.81
C SER A 230 1.32 14.10 15.32
N ILE A 231 0.12 14.45 14.86
CA ILE A 231 -0.25 14.42 13.43
C ILE A 231 0.63 15.37 12.63
N LEU A 232 0.86 16.60 13.12
CA LEU A 232 1.60 17.62 12.40
C LEU A 232 3.10 17.31 12.32
N ILE A 233 3.72 16.87 13.44
CA ILE A 233 5.13 16.46 13.46
C ILE A 233 5.34 15.25 12.55
N CYS A 234 4.47 14.24 12.66
CA CYS A 234 4.54 13.05 11.82
C CYS A 234 4.31 13.38 10.35
N GLY A 235 3.35 14.25 10.03
CA GLY A 235 3.05 14.69 8.68
C GLY A 235 4.21 15.47 8.04
N ILE A 236 4.84 16.39 8.80
CA ILE A 236 6.04 17.10 8.34
C ILE A 236 7.18 16.12 8.10
N PHE A 237 7.43 15.20 9.03
CA PHE A 237 8.49 14.20 8.90
C PHE A 237 8.25 13.31 7.67
N CYS A 238 7.05 12.78 7.51
CA CYS A 238 6.68 11.97 6.34
C CYS A 238 6.75 12.78 5.03
N ALA A 239 6.35 14.05 5.03
CA ALA A 239 6.44 14.90 3.83
C ALA A 239 7.90 15.14 3.43
N VAL A 240 8.79 15.43 4.39
CA VAL A 240 10.22 15.59 4.14
C VAL A 240 10.82 14.29 3.61
N PHE A 241 10.55 13.15 4.26
CA PHE A 241 11.07 11.85 3.82
C PHE A 241 10.52 11.43 2.46
N SER A 242 9.23 11.63 2.20
CA SER A 242 8.61 11.30 0.93
C SER A 242 9.07 12.19 -0.22
N GLY A 243 9.52 13.41 0.08
CA GLY A 243 10.12 14.31 -0.90
C GLY A 243 11.53 13.91 -1.30
N ILE A 244 12.27 13.25 -0.40
CA ILE A 244 13.73 13.01 -0.51
C ILE A 244 14.05 11.54 -0.86
N CYS A 245 13.33 10.57 -0.28
CA CYS A 245 13.58 9.15 -0.47
C CYS A 245 12.85 8.58 -1.70
N PRO A 246 13.43 7.57 -2.36
CA PRO A 246 12.75 6.86 -3.44
C PRO A 246 11.51 6.14 -2.94
N VAL A 247 10.48 6.11 -3.80
CA VAL A 247 9.32 5.23 -3.71
C VAL A 247 9.56 3.98 -4.54
#